data_AF-A0A7Y2EPL5-F1
#
_entry.id   AF-A0A7Y2EPL5-F1
#
_cell.length_a   1.000
_cell.length_b   1.000
_cell.length_c   1.000
_cell.angle_alpha   90.00
_cell.angle_beta   90.00
_cell.angle_gamma   90.00
#
_symmetry.space_group_name_H-M   'P 1'
#
loop_
_entity.id
_entity.type
_entity.pdbx_description
1 polymer ?
#
loop_
_entity_poly.entity_id
_entity_poly.type
_entity_poly.pdbx_seq_one_letter_code
_entity_poly.pdbx_strand_id
1 'polypeptide(L)'
;KGQNVLVVDDLGDRGGTLQFLQQYIAEQGAATVMTAVVYMKPQAMELCPADFYFGEVAQDCWIITPREAVETLVKRVPVWRERGADVAECRRRLVDIIGYPPAMADYYLPLIFS
;
A
#
# COMPACT_ATOMS: atom_id res chain seq x y z
N LYS A 1 22.54 18.50 3.91
CA LYS A 1 23.90 17.93 3.82
C LYS A 1 24.45 17.68 5.22
N GLY A 2 25.13 16.56 5.43
CA GLY A 2 25.72 16.17 6.73
C GLY A 2 24.72 15.70 7.79
N GLN A 3 23.46 15.47 7.42
CA GLN A 3 22.41 15.02 8.35
C GLN A 3 22.24 13.50 8.27
N ASN A 4 21.84 12.90 9.39
CA ASN A 4 21.34 11.53 9.43
C ASN A 4 19.86 11.56 9.04
N VAL A 5 19.48 10.82 8.00
CA VAL A 5 18.13 10.83 7.43
C VAL A 5 17.49 9.47 7.63
N LEU A 6 16.26 9.45 8.13
CA LEU A 6 15.39 8.28 8.15
C LEU A 6 14.29 8.47 7.10
N VAL A 7 14.31 7.63 6.05
CA VAL A 7 13.24 7.53 5.07
C VAL A 7 12.12 6.69 5.67
N VAL A 8 10.90 7.20 5.65
CA VAL A 8 9.72 6.49 6.14
C VAL A 8 8.75 6.27 4.98
N ASP A 9 8.35 5.03 4.76
CA ASP A 9 7.33 4.66 3.77
C ASP A 9 6.31 3.68 4.39
N ASP A 10 5.19 3.45 3.73
CA ASP A 10 4.16 2.52 4.23
C ASP A 10 4.57 1.05 4.05
N LEU A 11 5.05 0.66 2.87
CA LEU A 11 5.55 -0.69 2.61
C LEU A 11 6.72 -0.78 1.61
N GLY A 12 7.59 -1.76 1.82
CA GLY A 12 8.50 -2.26 0.79
C GLY A 12 7.81 -3.34 -0.07
N ASP A 13 7.23 -2.97 -1.22
CA ASP A 13 6.55 -3.93 -2.11
C ASP A 13 7.50 -4.69 -3.05
N ARG A 14 8.14 -3.95 -3.96
CA ARG A 14 9.20 -4.44 -4.87
C ARG A 14 10.58 -3.88 -4.56
N GLY A 15 10.68 -2.94 -3.62
CA GLY A 15 11.94 -2.32 -3.17
C GLY A 15 12.46 -1.15 -4.02
N GLY A 16 11.95 -0.95 -5.24
CA GLY A 16 12.46 0.10 -6.16
C GLY A 16 12.35 1.53 -5.61
N THR A 17 11.25 1.88 -4.94
CA THR A 17 11.07 3.20 -4.32
C THR A 17 12.11 3.45 -3.22
N LEU A 18 12.28 2.49 -2.30
CA LEU A 18 13.25 2.60 -1.21
C LEU A 18 14.68 2.71 -1.74
N GLN A 19 15.05 1.88 -2.71
CA GLN A 19 16.37 1.92 -3.34
C GLN A 19 16.64 3.29 -3.98
N PHE A 20 15.67 3.81 -4.74
CA PHE A 20 15.78 5.13 -5.36
C PHE A 20 15.95 6.24 -4.31
N LEU A 21 15.13 6.23 -3.25
CA LEU A 21 15.21 7.25 -2.20
C LEU A 21 16.53 7.19 -1.44
N GLN A 22 17.01 5.99 -1.09
CA GLN A 22 18.32 5.81 -0.44
C GLN A 22 19.44 6.43 -1.28
N GLN A 23 19.49 6.09 -2.57
CA GLN A 23 20.49 6.62 -3.49
C GLN A 23 20.36 8.14 -3.65
N TYR A 24 19.15 8.62 -3.95
CA TYR A 24 18.91 10.05 -4.19
C TYR A 24 19.30 10.91 -2.99
N ILE A 25 18.93 10.50 -1.77
CA ILE A 25 19.22 11.23 -0.54
C ILE A 25 20.72 11.19 -0.20
N ALA A 26 21.39 10.05 -0.44
CA ALA A 26 22.83 9.95 -0.29
C ALA A 26 23.55 10.92 -1.25
N GLU A 27 23.12 11.01 -2.50
CA GLU A 27 23.63 11.95 -3.51
C GLU A 27 23.39 13.42 -3.14
N GLN A 28 22.33 13.72 -2.37
CA GLN A 28 22.12 15.06 -1.78
C GLN A 28 23.10 15.39 -0.63
N GLY A 29 23.98 14.46 -0.26
CA GLY A 29 25.02 14.63 0.75
C GLY A 29 24.55 14.40 2.17
N ALA A 30 23.63 13.46 2.40
CA ALA A 30 23.33 12.95 3.74
C ALA A 30 24.57 12.28 4.36
N ALA A 31 24.70 12.35 5.69
CA ALA A 31 25.78 11.66 6.41
C ALA A 31 25.47 10.15 6.54
N THR A 32 24.21 9.83 6.84
CA THR A 32 23.67 8.48 6.81
C THR A 32 22.26 8.52 6.25
N VAL A 33 21.86 7.43 5.60
CA VAL A 33 20.48 7.22 5.15
C VAL A 33 20.03 5.88 5.71
N MET A 34 18.95 5.91 6.48
CA MET A 34 18.28 4.74 7.04
C MET A 34 16.86 4.68 6.49
N THR A 35 16.23 3.52 6.58
CA THR A 35 14.90 3.24 6.07
C THR A 35 14.03 2.57 7.12
N ALA A 36 12.79 3.05 7.23
CA ALA A 36 11.76 2.44 8.05
C ALA A 36 10.47 2.28 7.24
N VAL A 37 9.90 1.07 7.26
CA VAL A 37 8.57 0.82 6.70
C VAL A 37 7.69 0.06 7.68
N VAL A 38 6.38 0.03 7.46
CA VAL A 38 5.51 -0.81 8.29
C VAL A 38 5.66 -2.27 7.88
N TYR A 39 5.49 -2.57 6.59
CA TYR A 39 5.55 -3.94 6.08
C TYR A 39 6.59 -4.12 4.97
N MET A 40 7.23 -5.29 4.97
CA MET A 40 8.14 -5.72 3.90
C MET A 40 7.60 -6.94 3.18
N LYS A 41 7.88 -7.03 1.88
CA LYS A 41 7.60 -8.21 1.06
C LYS A 41 8.89 -8.86 0.55
N PRO A 42 8.87 -10.16 0.19
CA PRO A 42 10.07 -10.90 -0.21
C PRO A 42 10.93 -10.21 -1.27
N GLN A 43 10.32 -9.64 -2.33
CA GLN A 43 11.08 -8.96 -3.39
C GLN A 43 11.78 -7.69 -2.88
N ALA A 44 11.13 -6.91 -2.02
CA ALA A 44 11.76 -5.74 -1.42
C ALA A 44 12.86 -6.14 -0.44
N MET A 45 12.67 -7.20 0.33
CA MET A 45 13.69 -7.74 1.25
C MET A 45 14.95 -8.17 0.50
N GLU A 46 14.80 -8.75 -0.69
CA GLU A 46 15.93 -9.16 -1.53
C GLU A 46 16.62 -7.97 -2.22
N LEU A 47 15.86 -7.00 -2.73
CA LEU A 47 16.40 -5.86 -3.48
C LEU A 47 16.99 -4.77 -2.59
N CYS A 48 16.27 -4.37 -1.54
CA CYS A 48 16.58 -3.23 -0.68
C CYS A 48 15.87 -3.42 0.67
N PRO A 49 16.41 -4.26 1.57
CA PRO A 49 15.83 -4.49 2.88
C PRO A 49 15.87 -3.22 3.71
N ALA A 50 14.74 -2.86 4.32
CA ALA A 50 14.67 -1.69 5.19
C ALA A 50 15.43 -1.95 6.50
N ASP A 51 16.06 -0.91 7.06
CA ASP A 51 16.76 -1.00 8.35
C ASP A 51 15.79 -1.30 9.51
N PHE A 52 14.56 -0.82 9.39
CA PHE A 52 13.49 -1.07 10.35
C PHE A 52 12.19 -1.46 9.64
N TYR A 53 11.53 -2.51 10.12
CA TYR A 53 10.18 -2.85 9.68
C TYR A 53 9.39 -3.51 10.81
N PHE A 54 8.06 -3.38 10.80
CA PHE A 54 7.20 -4.00 11.80
C PHE A 54 6.94 -5.48 11.49
N GLY A 55 6.69 -5.83 10.22
CA GLY A 55 6.45 -7.22 9.84
C GLY A 55 6.66 -7.52 8.36
N GLU A 56 6.68 -8.81 8.06
CA GLU A 56 6.74 -9.32 6.69
C GLU A 56 5.37 -9.85 6.27
N VAL A 57 5.02 -9.67 4.99
CA VAL A 57 3.80 -10.24 4.41
C VAL A 57 4.12 -10.97 3.10
N ALA A 58 3.24 -11.89 2.70
CA ALA A 58 3.38 -12.59 1.42
C ALA A 58 3.41 -11.60 0.24
N GLN A 59 4.13 -11.96 -0.83
CA GLN A 59 4.34 -11.07 -1.97
C GLN A 59 3.01 -10.65 -2.64
N ASP A 60 2.07 -11.59 -2.74
CA ASP A 60 0.75 -11.43 -3.34
C ASP A 60 -0.30 -10.87 -2.37
N CYS A 61 0.05 -10.63 -1.11
CA CYS A 61 -0.82 -9.97 -0.16
C CYS A 61 -0.91 -8.48 -0.49
N TRP A 62 -2.09 -8.01 -0.90
CA TRP A 62 -2.35 -6.59 -1.03
C TRP A 62 -2.66 -6.00 0.34
N ILE A 63 -1.88 -5.01 0.77
CA ILE A 63 -2.12 -4.28 2.01
C ILE A 63 -3.09 -3.14 1.70
N ILE A 64 -4.10 -2.97 2.55
CA ILE A 64 -5.00 -1.81 2.51
C ILE A 64 -4.86 -1.07 3.82
N THR A 65 -4.08 0.00 3.82
CA THR A 65 -3.93 0.91 4.95
C THR A 65 -5.21 1.71 5.19
N PRO A 66 -5.46 2.19 6.42
CA PRO A 66 -6.58 3.08 6.70
C PRO A 66 -6.62 4.31 5.79
N ARG A 67 -5.44 4.82 5.38
CA ARG A 67 -5.31 5.98 4.49
C ARG A 67 -5.79 5.69 3.07
N GLU A 68 -5.57 4.47 2.56
CA GLU A 68 -5.84 4.14 1.17
C GLU A 68 -7.17 3.39 0.95
N ALA A 69 -7.93 3.11 2.01
CA ALA A 69 -9.17 2.31 1.91
C ALA A 69 -10.14 2.88 0.86
N VAL A 70 -10.41 4.19 0.90
CA VAL A 70 -11.31 4.83 -0.08
C VAL A 70 -10.71 4.77 -1.49
N GLU A 71 -9.42 5.04 -1.63
CA GLU A 71 -8.71 4.99 -2.92
C GLU A 71 -8.78 3.58 -3.54
N THR A 72 -8.54 2.55 -2.73
CA THR A 72 -8.59 1.15 -3.16
C THR A 72 -9.99 0.77 -3.59
N LEU A 73 -11.02 1.12 -2.80
CA LEU A 73 -12.41 0.87 -3.14
C LEU A 73 -12.78 1.52 -4.47
N VAL A 74 -12.51 2.83 -4.62
CA VAL A 74 -12.85 3.60 -5.83
C VAL A 74 -12.12 3.08 -7.08
N LYS A 75 -10.90 2.54 -6.93
CA LYS A 75 -10.15 1.94 -8.04
C LYS A 75 -10.54 0.49 -8.36
N ARG A 76 -11.02 -0.29 -7.39
CA ARG A 76 -11.28 -1.72 -7.57
C ARG A 76 -12.72 -2.03 -7.97
N VAL A 77 -13.69 -1.31 -7.42
CA VAL A 77 -15.12 -1.52 -7.74
C VAL A 77 -15.41 -1.38 -9.24
N PRO A 78 -14.89 -0.35 -9.97
CA PRO A 78 -15.11 -0.26 -11.41
C PRO A 78 -14.60 -1.48 -12.19
N VAL A 79 -13.42 -2.01 -11.82
CA VAL A 79 -12.85 -3.21 -12.45
C VAL A 79 -13.71 -4.44 -12.21
N TRP A 80 -14.34 -4.57 -11.03
CA TRP A 80 -15.26 -5.67 -10.77
C TRP A 80 -16.56 -5.51 -11.55
N ARG A 81 -17.09 -4.28 -11.63
CA ARG A 81 -18.30 -3.95 -12.39
C ARG A 81 -18.13 -4.24 -13.89
N GLU A 82 -17.00 -3.86 -14.47
CA GLU A 82 -16.65 -4.20 -15.87
C GLU A 82 -16.62 -5.71 -16.12
N ARG A 83 -16.36 -6.50 -15.08
CA ARG A 83 -16.38 -7.97 -15.11
C ARG A 83 -17.72 -8.57 -14.71
N GLY A 84 -18.78 -7.76 -14.66
CA GLY A 84 -20.15 -8.21 -14.40
C GLY A 84 -20.56 -8.26 -12.93
N ALA A 85 -19.76 -7.73 -12.00
CA ALA A 85 -20.19 -7.62 -10.61
C ALA A 85 -21.27 -6.54 -10.46
N ASP A 86 -22.38 -6.91 -9.82
CA ASP A 86 -23.40 -5.95 -9.40
C ASP A 86 -23.04 -5.30 -8.04
N VAL A 87 -23.92 -4.45 -7.54
CA VAL A 87 -23.73 -3.75 -6.27
C VAL A 87 -23.61 -4.74 -5.10
N ALA A 88 -24.40 -5.82 -5.11
CA ALA A 88 -24.42 -6.82 -4.05
C ALA A 88 -23.12 -7.62 -4.00
N GLU A 89 -22.60 -8.05 -5.15
CA GLU A 89 -21.32 -8.75 -5.25
C GLU A 89 -20.15 -7.82 -4.87
N CYS A 90 -20.17 -6.55 -5.29
CA CYS A 90 -19.16 -5.58 -4.88
C CYS A 90 -19.16 -5.39 -3.35
N ARG A 91 -20.34 -5.28 -2.74
CA ARG A 91 -20.50 -5.17 -1.28
C ARG A 91 -19.96 -6.41 -0.56
N ARG A 92 -20.32 -7.61 -1.04
CA ARG A 92 -19.83 -8.89 -0.49
C ARG A 92 -18.31 -8.97 -0.52
N ARG A 93 -17.66 -8.55 -1.62
CA ARG A 93 -16.19 -8.49 -1.71
C ARG A 93 -15.59 -7.53 -0.71
N LEU A 94 -16.11 -6.30 -0.62
CA LEU A 94 -15.58 -5.29 0.28
C LEU A 94 -15.74 -5.69 1.75
N VAL A 95 -16.95 -6.08 2.16
CA VAL A 95 -17.27 -6.29 3.56
C VAL A 95 -16.87 -7.70 4.02
N ASP A 96 -17.34 -8.73 3.31
CA ASP A 96 -17.28 -10.11 3.83
C ASP A 96 -15.94 -10.79 3.50
N ILE A 97 -15.29 -10.41 2.39
CA ILE A 97 -13.99 -10.99 1.99
C ILE A 97 -12.83 -10.12 2.46
N ILE A 98 -12.86 -8.81 2.17
CA ILE A 98 -11.73 -7.91 2.44
C ILE A 98 -11.79 -7.32 3.86
N GLY A 99 -12.99 -7.16 4.43
CA GLY A 99 -13.17 -6.64 5.79
C GLY A 99 -13.36 -5.13 5.90
N TYR A 100 -13.86 -4.48 4.85
CA TYR A 100 -14.24 -3.06 4.93
C TYR A 100 -15.40 -2.85 5.91
N PRO A 101 -15.42 -1.72 6.63
CA PRO A 101 -16.59 -1.33 7.41
C PRO A 101 -17.85 -1.24 6.52
N PRO A 102 -18.98 -1.87 6.89
CA PRO A 102 -20.20 -1.84 6.09
C PRO A 102 -20.64 -0.42 5.72
N ALA A 103 -20.58 0.50 6.68
CA ALA A 103 -20.93 1.91 6.46
C ALA A 103 -20.09 2.60 5.36
N MET A 104 -18.82 2.21 5.19
CA MET A 104 -17.97 2.76 4.14
C MET A 104 -18.41 2.21 2.77
N ALA A 105 -18.63 0.90 2.66
CA ALA A 105 -19.08 0.30 1.41
C ALA A 105 -20.47 0.85 1.00
N ASP A 106 -21.38 0.96 1.95
CA ASP A 106 -22.76 1.42 1.74
C ASP A 106 -22.83 2.90 1.33
N TYR A 107 -21.85 3.71 1.75
CA TYR A 107 -21.72 5.10 1.32
C TYR A 107 -21.16 5.24 -0.11
N TYR A 108 -20.07 4.52 -0.43
CA TYR A 108 -19.36 4.73 -1.70
C TYR A 108 -19.93 3.94 -2.88
N LEU A 109 -20.52 2.75 -2.66
CA LEU A 109 -21.03 1.94 -3.76
C LEU A 109 -22.09 2.65 -4.61
N PRO A 110 -23.11 3.33 -4.03
CA PRO A 110 -24.09 4.06 -4.84
C PRO A 110 -23.45 5.17 -5.70
N LEU A 111 -22.43 5.85 -5.18
CA LEU A 111 -21.71 6.94 -5.88
C LEU A 111 -20.86 6.43 -7.05
N ILE A 112 -20.43 5.17 -7.01
CA ILE A 112 -19.63 4.54 -8.08
C ILE A 112 -20.52 3.93 -9.16
N PHE A 113 -21.74 3.53 -8.80
CA PHE A 113 -22.70 2.93 -9.73
C PHE A 113 -23.63 3.94 -10.42
N SER A 114 -23.75 5.17 -9.88
CA SER A 114 -24.40 6.30 -10.55
C SER A 114 -23.66 6.72 -11.81
#